data_AF-A0AAN4YYB7-F1
#
_entry.id   AF-A0AAN4YYB7-F1
#
_cell.length_a   1.000
_cell.length_b   1.000
_cell.length_c   1.000
_cell.angle_alpha   90.00
_cell.angle_beta   90.00
_cell.angle_gamma   90.00
#
_symmetry.space_group_name_H-M   'P 1'
#
loop_
_entity.id
_entity.type
_entity.pdbx_description
1 polymer ?
#
loop_
_entity_poly.entity_id
_entity_poly.type
_entity_poly.pdbx_seq_one_letter_code
_entity_poly.pdbx_strand_id
1 'polypeptide(L)'
;MFADTLKDHDAVLWTAGVFVYTNQSNFAVAQLRMNEMVAELKSFSASVGGENPLIYLNYADFTQNPLGSYPMENVDHMRKVAAKYGSKGDLQTRFPGGFKISRVEGSLNPDSP
;
A
#
# COMPACT_ATOMS: atom_id res chain seq x y z
N MET A 1 -11.37 0.55 -13.08
CA MET A 1 -9.89 0.58 -13.04
C MET A 1 -9.40 1.94 -12.51
N PHE A 2 -8.27 2.09 -11.78
CA PHE A 2 -7.75 3.44 -11.42
C PHE A 2 -7.50 4.35 -12.61
N ALA A 3 -7.24 3.73 -13.76
CA ALA A 3 -7.14 4.45 -15.01
C ALA A 3 -8.41 5.25 -15.31
N ASP A 4 -9.59 4.82 -14.83
CA ASP A 4 -10.85 5.53 -15.07
C ASP A 4 -10.94 6.82 -14.24
N THR A 5 -10.44 6.84 -13.00
CA THR A 5 -10.38 8.07 -12.18
C THR A 5 -9.31 9.06 -12.65
N LEU A 6 -8.38 8.60 -13.49
CA LEU A 6 -7.29 9.40 -14.08
C LEU A 6 -7.46 9.62 -15.59
N LYS A 7 -8.57 9.15 -16.17
CA LYS A 7 -8.73 9.08 -17.63
C LYS A 7 -8.69 10.45 -18.30
N ASP A 8 -9.17 11.46 -17.58
CA ASP A 8 -9.32 12.83 -18.05
C ASP A 8 -8.57 13.85 -17.16
N HIS A 9 -7.64 13.37 -16.31
CA HIS A 9 -6.93 14.19 -15.34
C HIS A 9 -5.46 13.78 -15.22
N ASP A 10 -4.59 14.77 -15.04
CA ASP A 10 -3.20 14.53 -14.66
C ASP A 10 -3.10 14.21 -13.17
N ALA A 11 -2.13 13.35 -12.82
CA ALA A 11 -1.81 13.07 -11.43
C ALA A 11 -0.30 13.17 -11.20
N VAL A 12 0.05 13.64 -10.00
CA VAL A 12 1.42 13.65 -9.52
C VAL A 12 1.63 12.42 -8.64
N LEU A 13 2.45 11.49 -9.10
CA LEU A 13 3.00 10.45 -8.24
C LEU A 13 4.24 11.00 -7.56
N TRP A 14 4.26 10.95 -6.23
CA TRP A 14 5.44 11.33 -5.45
C TRP A 14 5.95 10.14 -4.64
N THR A 15 7.25 10.10 -4.45
CA THR A 15 7.94 9.15 -3.58
C THR A 15 9.00 9.89 -2.81
N ALA A 16 9.26 9.48 -1.59
CA ALA A 16 10.37 9.99 -0.82
C ALA A 16 10.94 8.86 0.03
N GLY A 17 12.23 8.97 0.32
CA GLY A 17 12.98 8.02 1.12
C GLY A 17 13.87 8.76 2.09
N VAL A 18 14.07 8.18 3.26
CA VAL A 18 14.96 8.72 4.29
C VAL A 18 16.05 7.71 4.60
N PHE A 19 17.28 8.20 4.69
CA PHE A 19 18.46 7.40 4.98
C PHE A 19 19.31 8.13 6.01
N VAL A 20 19.86 7.41 6.98
CA VAL A 20 20.79 7.96 7.97
C VAL A 20 22.07 7.14 7.98
N TYR A 21 23.22 7.79 8.11
CA TYR A 21 24.54 7.13 8.18
C TYR A 21 24.91 6.60 9.57
N THR A 22 24.01 6.74 10.55
CA THR A 22 24.33 6.54 11.97
C THR A 22 23.80 5.22 12.50
N ASN A 23 22.71 5.23 13.27
CA ASN A 23 22.18 4.04 13.95
C ASN A 23 20.65 3.95 13.81
N GLN A 24 20.10 2.81 14.27
CA GLN A 24 18.67 2.52 14.17
C GLN A 24 17.79 3.52 14.93
N SER A 25 18.25 4.05 16.07
CA SER A 25 17.50 5.05 16.84
C SER A 25 17.35 6.36 16.06
N ASN A 26 18.42 6.81 15.42
CA ASN A 26 18.38 7.98 14.55
C ASN A 26 17.51 7.73 13.31
N PHE A 27 17.57 6.52 12.74
CA PHE A 27 16.69 6.13 11.64
C PHE A 27 15.22 6.17 12.07
N ALA A 28 14.89 5.68 13.26
CA ALA A 28 13.52 5.70 13.78
C ALA A 28 12.99 7.14 13.95
N VAL A 29 13.81 8.07 14.43
CA VAL A 29 13.44 9.49 14.49
C VAL A 29 13.22 10.06 13.09
N ALA A 30 14.11 9.76 12.14
CA ALA A 30 13.99 10.23 10.76
C ALA A 30 12.76 9.64 10.05
N GLN A 31 12.45 8.36 10.29
CA GLN A 31 11.27 7.68 9.78
C GLN A 31 9.98 8.24 10.38
N LEU A 32 9.97 8.60 11.68
CA LEU A 32 8.83 9.29 12.30
C LEU A 32 8.53 10.61 11.59
N ARG A 33 9.53 11.45 11.37
CA ARG A 33 9.36 12.73 10.65
C ARG A 33 8.90 12.54 9.21
N MET A 34 9.41 11.50 8.54
CA MET A 34 8.96 11.14 7.20
C MET A 34 7.47 10.75 7.19
N ASN A 35 7.02 9.97 8.18
CA ASN A 35 5.61 9.57 8.31
C ASN A 35 4.69 10.76 8.63
N GLU A 36 5.14 11.72 9.45
CA GLU A 36 4.43 12.97 9.71
C GLU A 36 4.25 13.78 8.42
N MET A 37 5.32 13.97 7.64
CA MET A 37 5.26 14.65 6.34
C MET A 37 4.31 13.94 5.36
N VAL A 38 4.32 12.60 5.31
CA VAL A 38 3.38 11.82 4.47
C VAL A 38 1.93 12.10 4.88
N ALA A 39 1.64 12.15 6.19
CA ALA A 39 0.30 12.43 6.70
C ALA A 39 -0.16 13.87 6.38
N GLU A 40 0.74 14.84 6.51
CA GLU A 40 0.48 16.23 6.14
C GLU A 40 0.19 16.38 4.63
N LEU A 41 1.01 15.77 3.77
CA LEU A 41 0.82 15.79 2.32
C LEU A 41 -0.50 15.15 1.89
N LYS A 42 -0.89 14.03 2.52
CA LYS A 42 -2.20 13.40 2.29
C LYS A 42 -3.34 14.33 2.70
N SER A 43 -3.23 14.96 3.87
CA SER A 43 -4.26 15.87 4.38
C SER A 43 -4.39 17.11 3.49
N PHE A 44 -3.26 17.66 3.03
CA PHE A 44 -3.23 18.77 2.09
C PHE A 44 -3.85 18.41 0.74
N SER A 45 -3.43 17.28 0.16
CA SER A 45 -3.98 16.75 -1.10
C SER A 45 -5.51 16.60 -1.02
N ALA A 46 -6.02 16.12 0.11
CA ALA A 46 -7.45 16.04 0.34
C ALA A 46 -8.13 17.41 0.47
N SER A 47 -7.50 18.35 1.19
CA SER A 47 -8.04 19.70 1.37
C SER A 47 -8.23 20.48 0.06
N VAL A 48 -7.46 20.13 -0.98
CA VAL A 48 -7.56 20.75 -2.31
C VAL A 48 -8.35 19.90 -3.31
N GLY A 49 -8.95 18.78 -2.87
CA GLY A 49 -9.70 17.84 -3.71
C GLY A 49 -8.82 17.10 -4.73
N GLY A 50 -7.51 17.04 -4.51
CA GLY A 50 -6.53 16.36 -5.37
C GLY A 50 -6.11 14.98 -4.86
N GLU A 51 -6.84 14.42 -3.89
CA GLU A 51 -6.55 13.10 -3.34
C GLU A 51 -6.74 12.00 -4.39
N ASN A 52 -5.84 11.02 -4.36
CA ASN A 52 -5.99 9.79 -5.13
C ASN A 52 -5.70 8.59 -4.22
N PRO A 53 -6.58 7.56 -4.20
CA PRO A 53 -6.38 6.40 -3.33
C PRO A 53 -5.19 5.54 -3.75
N LEU A 54 -4.72 5.63 -5.00
CA LEU A 54 -3.66 4.79 -5.54
C LEU A 54 -2.36 4.94 -4.74
N ILE A 55 -1.85 3.81 -4.25
CA ILE A 55 -0.51 3.70 -3.69
C ILE A 55 0.30 2.79 -4.61
N TYR A 56 1.40 3.31 -5.15
CA TYR A 56 2.21 2.58 -6.13
C TYR A 56 3.08 1.51 -5.45
N LEU A 57 2.69 0.26 -5.65
CA LEU A 57 3.26 -0.94 -5.00
C LEU A 57 4.79 -1.00 -4.99
N ASN A 58 5.45 -0.67 -6.11
CA ASN A 58 6.90 -0.84 -6.25
C ASN A 58 7.73 0.07 -5.34
N TYR A 59 7.16 1.18 -4.87
CA TYR A 59 7.83 2.13 -3.96
C TYR A 59 7.06 2.32 -2.65
N ALA A 60 6.15 1.40 -2.33
CA ALA A 60 5.40 1.48 -1.10
C ALA A 60 6.25 1.03 0.10
N ASP A 61 6.13 1.75 1.21
CA ASP A 61 6.73 1.38 2.48
C ASP A 61 5.90 0.27 3.17
N PHE A 62 6.52 -0.47 4.11
CA PHE A 62 5.86 -1.54 4.85
C PHE A 62 4.66 -1.07 5.70
N THR A 63 4.59 0.22 6.03
CA THR A 63 3.46 0.84 6.74
C THR A 63 2.25 1.12 5.83
N GLN A 64 2.40 1.00 4.52
CA GLN A 64 1.35 1.32 3.55
C GLN A 64 0.60 0.06 3.08
N ASN A 65 -0.63 0.24 2.60
CA ASN A 65 -1.45 -0.82 2.02
C ASN A 65 -1.70 -0.61 0.51
N PRO A 66 -0.69 -0.85 -0.35
CA PRO A 66 -0.82 -0.64 -1.79
C PRO A 66 -1.81 -1.58 -2.46
N LEU A 67 -1.94 -2.84 -2.02
CA LEU A 67 -2.94 -3.74 -2.61
C LEU A 67 -4.36 -3.34 -2.22
N GLY A 68 -4.57 -2.82 -1.00
CA GLY A 68 -5.84 -2.26 -0.58
C GLY A 68 -6.18 -0.93 -1.22
N SER A 69 -5.20 -0.25 -1.85
CA SER A 69 -5.53 0.87 -2.71
C SER A 69 -6.35 0.45 -3.92
N TYR A 70 -6.33 -0.83 -4.32
CA TYR A 70 -6.97 -1.34 -5.53
C TYR A 70 -8.50 -1.46 -5.48
N PRO A 71 -9.25 -1.33 -6.60
CA PRO A 71 -10.69 -1.49 -6.55
C PRO A 71 -10.97 -2.95 -6.18
N MET A 72 -12.04 -3.19 -5.43
CA MET A 72 -12.27 -4.49 -4.81
C MET A 72 -12.39 -5.64 -5.84
N GLU A 73 -12.93 -5.35 -7.03
CA GLU A 73 -12.95 -6.28 -8.16
C GLU A 73 -11.55 -6.82 -8.53
N ASN A 74 -10.52 -5.96 -8.51
CA ASN A 74 -9.14 -6.36 -8.81
C ASN A 74 -8.54 -7.15 -7.64
N VAL A 75 -8.83 -6.73 -6.40
CA VAL A 75 -8.42 -7.46 -5.20
C VAL A 75 -9.00 -8.88 -5.20
N ASP A 76 -10.29 -9.02 -5.50
CA ASP A 76 -10.97 -10.30 -5.60
C ASP A 76 -10.46 -11.16 -6.74
N HIS A 77 -10.15 -10.55 -7.89
CA HIS A 77 -9.49 -11.25 -8.98
C HIS A 77 -8.13 -11.80 -8.55
N MET A 78 -7.30 -10.98 -7.89
CA MET A 78 -6.01 -11.42 -7.34
C MET A 78 -6.17 -12.53 -6.29
N ARG A 79 -7.19 -12.46 -5.42
CA ARG A 79 -7.53 -13.54 -4.46
C ARG A 79 -7.82 -14.86 -5.20
N LYS A 80 -8.65 -14.82 -6.25
CA LYS A 80 -8.99 -16.00 -7.07
C LYS A 80 -7.76 -16.58 -7.76
N VAL A 81 -6.91 -15.74 -8.35
CA VAL A 81 -5.66 -16.15 -9.01
C VAL A 81 -4.70 -16.76 -7.98
N ALA A 82 -4.54 -16.15 -6.81
CA ALA A 82 -3.71 -16.66 -5.73
C ALA A 82 -4.20 -18.01 -5.21
N ALA A 83 -5.52 -18.21 -5.07
CA ALA A 83 -6.10 -19.50 -4.68
C ALA A 83 -5.91 -20.59 -5.75
N LYS A 84 -6.00 -20.22 -7.04
CA LYS A 84 -5.88 -21.16 -8.16
C LYS A 84 -4.44 -21.64 -8.36
N TYR A 85 -3.45 -20.74 -8.23
CA TYR A 85 -2.07 -21.00 -8.63
C TYR A 85 -1.04 -20.97 -7.49
N GLY A 86 -1.37 -20.37 -6.34
CA GLY A 86 -0.50 -20.39 -5.17
C GLY A 86 -0.55 -21.74 -4.49
N SER A 87 0.48 -22.57 -4.68
CA SER A 87 0.61 -23.86 -4.00
C SER A 87 0.35 -23.71 -2.51
N LYS A 88 -0.76 -24.25 -2.00
CA LYS A 88 -1.15 -24.24 -0.57
C LYS A 88 -1.02 -22.88 0.15
N GLY A 89 -1.07 -21.75 -0.57
CA GLY A 89 -0.84 -20.42 0.01
C GLY A 89 0.61 -20.10 0.37
N ASP A 90 1.61 -20.84 -0.12
CA ASP A 90 3.03 -20.69 0.24
C ASP A 90 3.56 -19.27 -0.01
N LEU A 91 3.11 -18.61 -1.09
CA LEU A 91 3.49 -17.23 -1.41
C LEU A 91 2.92 -16.21 -0.41
N GLN A 92 1.82 -16.56 0.26
CA GLN A 92 1.19 -15.72 1.29
C GLN A 92 1.82 -15.94 2.68
N THR A 93 2.37 -17.13 2.96
CA THR A 93 2.78 -17.52 4.32
C THR A 93 4.29 -17.76 4.49
N ARG A 94 5.01 -18.25 3.47
CA ARG A 94 6.41 -18.69 3.60
C ARG A 94 7.45 -17.61 3.31
N PHE A 95 7.04 -16.50 2.70
CA PHE A 95 7.93 -15.38 2.39
C PHE A 95 7.70 -14.25 3.39
N PRO A 96 8.68 -13.95 4.27
CA PRO A 96 8.62 -12.78 5.13
C PRO A 96 8.64 -11.50 4.28
N GLY A 97 7.85 -10.52 4.68
CA GLY A 97 7.75 -9.23 3.98
C GLY A 97 6.89 -9.23 2.71
N GLY A 98 6.88 -8.09 2.05
CA GLY A 98 6.05 -7.81 0.87
C GLY A 98 4.57 -7.61 1.20
N PHE A 99 3.85 -7.10 0.21
CA PHE A 99 2.40 -6.90 0.28
C PHE A 99 1.69 -8.20 -0.06
N LYS A 100 0.85 -8.68 0.86
CA LYS A 100 0.15 -9.96 0.73
C LYS A 100 -1.33 -9.70 0.49
N ILE A 101 -1.92 -10.41 -0.47
CA ILE A 101 -3.35 -10.25 -0.78
C ILE A 101 -4.23 -10.73 0.39
N SER A 102 -3.73 -11.65 1.21
CA SER A 102 -4.39 -12.10 2.44
C SER A 102 -4.49 -11.02 3.54
N ARG A 103 -3.74 -9.92 3.42
CA ARG A 103 -3.75 -8.81 4.39
C ARG A 103 -4.66 -7.65 3.97
N VAL A 104 -5.27 -7.71 2.79
CA VAL A 104 -6.22 -6.69 2.33
C VAL A 104 -7.58 -6.98 2.95
N GLU A 105 -8.12 -6.05 3.73
CA GLU A 105 -9.47 -6.14 4.31
C GLU A 105 -10.55 -6.07 3.20
N GLY A 106 -11.66 -6.79 3.35
CA GLY A 106 -12.80 -6.66 2.44
C GLY A 106 -13.56 -7.93 2.02
N SER A 107 -13.12 -9.14 2.38
CA SER A 107 -14.02 -10.31 2.53
C SER A 107 -13.24 -11.55 2.96
N LEU A 108 -13.79 -12.20 4.01
CA LEU A 108 -13.41 -13.46 4.65
C LEU A 108 -12.18 -13.42 5.57
N ASN A 109 -12.43 -13.11 6.85
CA ASN A 109 -12.19 -14.13 7.87
C ASN A 109 -13.24 -14.03 9.01
N PRO A 110 -14.22 -14.96 9.11
CA PRO A 110 -15.08 -15.09 10.29
C PRO A 110 -14.34 -15.65 11.52
N ASP A 111 -13.09 -16.11 11.36
CA ASP A 111 -12.29 -16.75 12.40
C ASP A 111 -10.90 -16.10 12.56
N SER A 112 -10.84 -14.79 12.80
CA SER A 112 -9.63 -14.17 13.36
C SER A 112 -9.82 -14.02 14.88
N PRO A 113 -8.88 -14.48 15.72
CA PRO A 113 -8.93 -14.23 17.17
C PRO A 113 -8.82 -12.75 17.53
#